data_AF-A0AAD8UX32-F1
#
_entry.id   AF-A0AAD8UX32-F1
#
_cell.length_a   1.000
_cell.length_b   1.000
_cell.length_c   1.000
_cell.angle_alpha   90.00
_cell.angle_beta   90.00
_cell.angle_gamma   90.00
#
_symmetry.space_group_name_H-M   'P 1'
#
loop_
_entity.id
_entity.type
_entity.pdbx_description
1 polymer ?
#
loop_
_entity_poly.entity_id
_entity_poly.type
_entity_poly.pdbx_seq_one_letter_code
_entity_poly.pdbx_strand_id
1 'polypeptide(L)'
;MSRQYYKIRSTNHIKGGEVTPLLTPPSSLAGGNLAGGNLAGGEKPTPHKSRVIIAICIFLIVIIELGAHLIAIPLNQVLEAIICHNLEPQMSPSAADDLRCKEEFVQSELSIIRGWQRTLEFIPGLLTAVPYGYFADRRGRGIVLTLSLLGITLSQAFQILICTLPTVCSIRMTWLSALFTFIGGGPAVFTALVYAIAGECVNSEHRSTVFSYLSAAAVGGELIASPLVYLSMRINVWLSIYIGLGCLVLATVVAFTFTKTSELRAETIIKSHPCHYTTRSKRTNLRQAVSWVLWKDRSILLLMFTFLLTTLGHFQHEILLQYVTKRYNWSWSEASLLLSIRAFLNLVLLIILIPSATYFLVYKWPMSVQYTKLFLARASAVLLTVGGFVIGLAYTPIFLMMGLGIFTLGSGYRLLIRSFLASIFEEDVAMLYTLMSMFDTIGTLIAGPFLSALFRTGMDWGNAWLGMPYIVIGCLLSVVTATVFSARWSNLQQIRNSSEIDQQSDC
;
A
#
# COMPACT_ATOMS: atom_id res chain seq x y z
N MET A 1 61.22 -53.70 -19.60
CA MET A 1 60.39 -54.09 -18.44
C MET A 1 58.96 -53.58 -18.67
N SER A 2 57.87 -54.25 -18.28
CA SER A 2 57.47 -55.66 -18.47
C SER A 2 56.11 -55.93 -17.79
N ARG A 3 55.03 -56.19 -18.57
CA ARG A 3 53.72 -56.75 -18.13
C ARG A 3 52.92 -55.84 -17.15
N GLN A 4 51.60 -55.98 -16.94
CA GLN A 4 50.51 -56.80 -17.54
C GLN A 4 49.20 -55.95 -17.53
N TYR A 5 48.17 -55.99 -18.39
CA TYR A 5 47.50 -56.95 -19.33
C TYR A 5 46.25 -57.69 -18.78
N TYR A 6 45.21 -57.82 -19.64
CA TYR A 6 43.86 -58.45 -19.51
C TYR A 6 42.75 -57.58 -18.86
N LYS A 7 41.50 -57.40 -19.39
CA LYS A 7 40.47 -58.23 -20.11
C LYS A 7 39.49 -58.96 -19.14
N ILE A 8 38.17 -59.12 -19.39
CA ILE A 8 37.23 -58.54 -20.40
C ILE A 8 35.75 -58.92 -20.05
N ARG A 9 34.74 -58.08 -20.40
CA ARG A 9 33.28 -58.42 -20.56
C ARG A 9 32.54 -59.01 -19.30
N SER A 10 31.20 -59.19 -19.24
CA SER A 10 30.14 -59.12 -20.27
C SER A 10 28.72 -58.76 -19.71
N THR A 11 27.87 -58.20 -20.59
CA THR A 11 26.42 -58.48 -20.86
C THR A 11 25.55 -59.29 -19.85
N ASN A 12 24.22 -59.08 -19.68
CA ASN A 12 23.25 -58.35 -20.53
C ASN A 12 21.89 -58.03 -19.84
N HIS A 13 21.15 -57.09 -20.43
CA HIS A 13 19.67 -56.92 -20.49
C HIS A 13 18.71 -57.94 -19.81
N ILE A 14 17.62 -57.45 -19.16
CA ILE A 14 16.21 -57.51 -19.67
C ILE A 14 15.21 -56.73 -18.78
N LYS A 15 14.04 -56.41 -19.37
CA LYS A 15 12.94 -55.49 -19.00
C LYS A 15 12.12 -55.85 -17.73
N GLY A 16 11.68 -54.81 -17.02
CA GLY A 16 10.25 -54.44 -16.88
C GLY A 16 9.38 -55.02 -15.74
N GLY A 17 8.38 -54.24 -15.30
CA GLY A 17 7.24 -54.68 -14.47
C GLY A 17 6.93 -53.78 -13.27
N GLU A 18 5.73 -53.18 -13.24
CA GLU A 18 5.13 -52.58 -12.04
C GLU A 18 4.35 -53.63 -11.24
N VAL A 19 4.56 -53.76 -9.93
CA VAL A 19 3.53 -54.24 -8.97
C VAL A 19 3.75 -53.61 -7.60
N THR A 20 2.74 -52.92 -7.07
CA THR A 20 2.64 -52.57 -5.64
C THR A 20 1.74 -53.56 -4.89
N PRO A 21 2.12 -54.03 -3.70
CA PRO A 21 1.17 -54.51 -2.70
C PRO A 21 1.19 -53.63 -1.42
N LEU A 22 0.06 -53.60 -0.72
CA LEU A 22 -0.12 -52.83 0.52
C LEU A 22 0.59 -53.48 1.72
N LEU A 23 1.00 -52.66 2.69
CA LEU A 23 1.17 -53.07 4.08
C LEU A 23 0.53 -52.05 5.02
N THR A 24 -0.50 -52.47 5.75
CA THR A 24 -1.06 -51.74 6.89
C THR A 24 -0.28 -52.08 8.17
N PRO A 25 0.13 -51.11 9.00
CA PRO A 25 0.71 -51.41 10.30
C PRO A 25 -0.37 -51.93 11.28
N PRO A 26 -0.07 -52.91 12.15
CA PRO A 26 -1.02 -53.46 13.10
C PRO A 26 -1.21 -52.56 14.34
N SER A 27 -2.37 -52.66 14.98
CA SER A 27 -2.68 -52.01 16.25
C SER A 27 -2.59 -52.99 17.43
N SER A 28 -1.66 -52.76 18.35
CA SER A 28 -1.70 -53.32 19.71
C SER A 28 -0.99 -52.37 20.71
N LEU A 29 -1.38 -52.43 21.98
CA LEU A 29 -0.95 -51.50 23.02
C LEU A 29 0.19 -52.10 23.87
N ALA A 30 1.16 -51.27 24.29
CA ALA A 30 1.64 -51.24 25.69
C ALA A 30 2.66 -50.11 25.96
N GLY A 31 2.41 -49.31 27.00
CA GLY A 31 3.40 -48.73 27.94
C GLY A 31 4.57 -47.86 27.43
N GLY A 32 4.58 -46.57 27.80
CA GLY A 32 5.79 -45.74 27.73
C GLY A 32 5.56 -44.23 27.84
N ASN A 33 5.45 -43.70 29.06
CA ASN A 33 5.40 -42.24 29.28
C ASN A 33 6.79 -41.60 29.11
N LEU A 34 6.99 -40.83 28.03
CA LEU A 34 8.03 -39.80 27.93
C LEU A 34 7.43 -38.54 27.30
N ALA A 35 7.55 -37.41 28.01
CA ALA A 35 6.80 -36.18 27.70
C ALA A 35 7.42 -35.35 26.57
N GLY A 36 7.24 -35.82 25.32
CA GLY A 36 7.52 -35.01 24.12
C GLY A 36 6.44 -33.95 23.91
N GLY A 37 6.70 -32.72 24.38
CA GLY A 37 5.77 -31.59 24.27
C GLY A 37 5.63 -31.04 22.85
N ASN A 38 4.89 -31.73 21.99
CA ASN A 38 4.54 -31.24 20.64
C ASN A 38 3.77 -29.92 20.74
N LEU A 39 4.35 -28.83 20.22
CA LEU A 39 3.63 -27.56 20.05
C LEU A 39 2.51 -27.77 19.01
N ALA A 40 1.26 -27.78 19.49
CA ALA A 40 0.09 -27.93 18.65
C ALA A 40 -0.07 -26.71 17.71
N GLY A 41 0.36 -26.85 16.46
CA GLY A 41 0.06 -25.89 15.41
C GLY A 41 -1.45 -25.80 15.19
N GLY A 42 -2.00 -24.58 15.24
CA GLY A 42 -3.45 -24.36 15.10
C GLY A 42 -4.02 -24.96 13.81
N GLU A 43 -5.17 -25.64 13.94
CA GLU A 43 -5.79 -26.40 12.84
C GLU A 43 -6.17 -25.48 11.66
N LYS A 44 -5.38 -25.58 10.59
CA LYS A 44 -5.54 -24.74 9.39
C LYS A 44 -6.92 -24.92 8.76
N PRO A 45 -7.56 -23.84 8.26
CA PRO A 45 -8.86 -23.95 7.61
C PRO A 45 -8.78 -24.86 6.38
N THR A 46 -9.81 -25.70 6.18
CA THR A 46 -9.89 -26.58 5.01
C THR A 46 -9.77 -25.78 3.70
N PRO A 47 -9.16 -26.32 2.63
CA PRO A 47 -8.76 -25.54 1.46
C PRO A 47 -9.93 -24.79 0.78
N HIS A 48 -11.14 -25.35 0.83
CA HIS A 48 -12.36 -24.66 0.38
C HIS A 48 -12.69 -23.42 1.23
N LYS A 49 -12.65 -23.54 2.57
CA LYS A 49 -12.91 -22.43 3.49
C LYS A 49 -11.85 -21.32 3.36
N SER A 50 -10.58 -21.69 3.20
CA SER A 50 -9.50 -20.75 2.91
C SER A 50 -9.78 -19.91 1.64
N ARG A 51 -10.12 -20.55 0.52
CA ARG A 51 -10.45 -19.86 -0.74
C ARG A 51 -11.61 -18.87 -0.60
N VAL A 52 -12.66 -19.23 0.14
CA VAL A 52 -13.81 -18.34 0.39
C VAL A 52 -13.40 -17.10 1.20
N ILE A 53 -12.58 -17.26 2.24
CA ILE A 53 -12.08 -16.13 3.05
C ILE A 53 -11.24 -15.16 2.19
N ILE A 54 -10.37 -15.71 1.32
CA ILE A 54 -9.54 -14.89 0.41
C ILE A 54 -10.42 -14.15 -0.62
N ALA A 55 -11.45 -14.80 -1.16
CA ALA A 55 -12.39 -14.16 -2.08
C ALA A 55 -13.16 -13.00 -1.41
N ILE A 56 -13.59 -13.17 -0.16
CA ILE A 56 -14.20 -12.10 0.64
C ILE A 56 -13.21 -10.95 0.88
N CYS A 57 -11.95 -11.25 1.20
CA CYS A 57 -10.90 -10.25 1.37
C CYS A 57 -10.65 -9.42 0.09
N ILE A 58 -10.57 -10.09 -1.07
CA ILE A 58 -10.43 -9.44 -2.38
C ILE A 58 -11.67 -8.58 -2.69
N PHE A 59 -12.88 -9.11 -2.49
CA PHE A 59 -14.13 -8.37 -2.70
C PHE A 59 -14.19 -7.11 -1.84
N LEU A 60 -13.87 -7.22 -0.54
CA LEU A 60 -13.84 -6.08 0.39
C LEU A 60 -12.87 -4.99 -0.09
N ILE A 61 -11.64 -5.34 -0.49
CA ILE A 61 -10.69 -4.37 -1.05
C ILE A 61 -11.30 -3.65 -2.27
N VAL A 62 -11.81 -4.39 -3.27
CA VAL A 62 -12.35 -3.80 -4.51
C VAL A 62 -13.52 -2.85 -4.23
N ILE A 63 -14.48 -3.26 -3.38
CA ILE A 63 -15.66 -2.42 -3.12
C ILE A 63 -15.35 -1.18 -2.27
N ILE A 64 -14.31 -1.22 -1.42
CA ILE A 64 -13.88 -0.05 -0.64
C ILE A 64 -13.13 0.94 -1.53
N GLU A 65 -12.20 0.47 -2.37
CA GLU A 65 -11.52 1.35 -3.34
C GLU A 65 -12.55 1.99 -4.29
N LEU A 66 -13.51 1.20 -4.78
CA LEU A 66 -14.62 1.69 -5.60
C LEU A 66 -15.43 2.77 -4.87
N GLY A 67 -15.87 2.50 -3.63
CA GLY A 67 -16.65 3.44 -2.83
C GLY A 67 -15.89 4.72 -2.47
N ALA A 68 -14.59 4.61 -2.14
CA ALA A 68 -13.74 5.73 -1.79
C ALA A 68 -13.54 6.69 -2.97
N HIS A 69 -13.25 6.18 -4.17
CA HIS A 69 -13.10 7.02 -5.37
C HIS A 69 -14.44 7.63 -5.83
N LEU A 70 -15.54 6.87 -5.76
CA LEU A 70 -16.90 7.34 -6.06
C LEU A 70 -17.40 8.46 -5.14
N ILE A 71 -16.84 8.61 -3.93
CA ILE A 71 -17.12 9.74 -3.03
C ILE A 71 -16.07 10.83 -3.22
N ALA A 72 -14.78 10.53 -3.08
CA ALA A 72 -13.73 11.54 -2.95
C ALA A 72 -13.62 12.48 -4.15
N ILE A 73 -13.78 11.96 -5.37
CA ILE A 73 -13.65 12.73 -6.61
C ILE A 73 -14.81 13.72 -6.81
N PRO A 74 -16.09 13.31 -6.86
CA PRO A 74 -17.20 14.25 -6.93
C PRO A 74 -17.29 15.18 -5.73
N LEU A 75 -16.89 14.71 -4.53
CA LEU A 75 -16.83 15.57 -3.34
C LEU A 75 -15.82 16.72 -3.51
N ASN A 76 -14.77 16.58 -4.34
CA ASN A 76 -13.91 17.72 -4.68
C ASN A 76 -14.67 18.80 -5.47
N GLN A 77 -15.50 18.40 -6.45
CA GLN A 77 -16.31 19.34 -7.23
C GLN A 77 -17.39 20.01 -6.36
N VAL A 78 -18.00 19.26 -5.43
CA VAL A 78 -18.95 19.82 -4.46
C VAL A 78 -18.26 20.84 -3.54
N LEU A 79 -17.07 20.53 -3.01
CA LEU A 79 -16.29 21.46 -2.18
C LEU A 79 -15.87 22.71 -2.97
N GLU A 80 -15.40 22.56 -4.21
CA GLU A 80 -15.07 23.65 -5.13
C GLU A 80 -16.26 24.59 -5.34
N ALA A 81 -17.44 24.05 -5.65
CA ALA A 81 -18.66 24.82 -5.88
C ALA A 81 -19.13 25.57 -4.61
N ILE A 82 -19.05 24.94 -3.42
CA ILE A 82 -19.43 25.59 -2.16
C ILE A 82 -18.44 26.73 -1.82
N ILE A 83 -17.13 26.53 -2.01
CA ILE A 83 -16.12 27.59 -1.80
C ILE A 83 -16.38 28.76 -2.75
N CYS A 84 -16.66 28.47 -4.02
CA CYS A 84 -16.98 29.46 -5.06
C CYS A 84 -18.23 30.29 -4.71
N HIS A 85 -19.34 29.64 -4.36
CA HIS A 85 -20.59 30.33 -4.01
C HIS A 85 -20.50 31.17 -2.72
N ASN A 86 -19.67 30.76 -1.75
CA ASN A 86 -19.41 31.55 -0.54
C ASN A 86 -18.64 32.86 -0.81
N LEU A 87 -17.95 32.98 -1.96
CA LEU A 87 -17.25 34.19 -2.39
C LEU A 87 -18.14 35.07 -3.25
N GLU A 88 -18.97 34.48 -4.10
CA GLU A 88 -19.95 35.19 -4.93
C GLU A 88 -21.39 34.69 -4.73
N PRO A 89 -22.08 35.14 -3.67
CA PRO A 89 -23.46 34.70 -3.36
C PRO A 89 -24.50 35.07 -4.41
N GLN A 90 -24.16 35.95 -5.36
CA GLN A 90 -25.03 36.35 -6.47
C GLN A 90 -25.05 35.32 -7.63
N MET A 91 -24.11 34.37 -7.65
CA MET A 91 -24.00 33.35 -8.70
C MET A 91 -24.91 32.15 -8.40
N SER A 92 -25.65 31.71 -9.42
CA SER A 92 -26.66 30.66 -9.27
C SER A 92 -26.03 29.27 -9.06
N PRO A 93 -26.54 28.43 -8.13
CA PRO A 93 -25.87 27.20 -7.71
C PRO A 93 -25.85 26.06 -8.76
N SER A 94 -26.38 26.30 -9.96
CA SER A 94 -26.27 25.37 -11.10
C SER A 94 -25.00 25.59 -11.95
N ALA A 95 -24.22 26.64 -11.69
CA ALA A 95 -23.02 27.00 -12.45
C ALA A 95 -21.78 26.15 -12.07
N ALA A 96 -21.94 24.84 -11.88
CA ALA A 96 -20.90 23.91 -11.41
C ALA A 96 -19.77 23.61 -12.41
N ASP A 97 -19.73 24.35 -13.52
CA ASP A 97 -18.75 24.28 -14.62
C ASP A 97 -18.28 25.70 -15.03
N ASP A 98 -18.54 26.73 -14.20
CA ASP A 98 -18.07 28.09 -14.45
C ASP A 98 -16.54 28.18 -14.21
N LEU A 99 -15.84 28.71 -15.21
CA LEU A 99 -14.38 28.95 -15.19
C LEU A 99 -13.94 29.83 -14.01
N ARG A 100 -14.84 30.67 -13.48
CA ARG A 100 -14.57 31.52 -12.31
C ARG A 100 -14.38 30.71 -11.02
N CYS A 101 -15.00 29.52 -10.92
CA CYS A 101 -14.71 28.58 -9.83
C CYS A 101 -13.32 27.90 -9.96
N LYS A 102 -12.58 28.15 -11.05
CA LYS A 102 -11.15 27.80 -11.18
C LYS A 102 -10.21 28.95 -10.79
N GLU A 103 -10.71 30.04 -10.20
CA GLU A 103 -9.87 31.11 -9.66
C GLU A 103 -8.93 30.63 -8.54
N GLU A 104 -7.79 31.31 -8.40
CA GLU A 104 -6.65 30.85 -7.58
C GLU A 104 -7.00 30.79 -6.08
N PHE A 105 -7.87 31.68 -5.60
CA PHE A 105 -8.37 31.66 -4.23
C PHE A 105 -9.20 30.39 -3.93
N VAL A 106 -10.13 30.02 -4.82
CA VAL A 106 -11.00 28.84 -4.65
C VAL A 106 -10.15 27.57 -4.57
N GLN A 107 -9.17 27.46 -5.46
CA GLN A 107 -8.24 26.33 -5.50
C GLN A 107 -7.29 26.31 -4.29
N SER A 108 -6.84 27.48 -3.83
CA SER A 108 -6.06 27.62 -2.58
C SER A 108 -6.81 27.03 -1.39
N GLU A 109 -8.03 27.50 -1.10
CA GLU A 109 -8.82 26.98 0.04
C GLU A 109 -9.17 25.50 -0.11
N LEU A 110 -9.52 25.03 -1.32
CA LEU A 110 -9.77 23.60 -1.57
C LEU A 110 -8.52 22.75 -1.28
N SER A 111 -7.34 23.23 -1.69
CA SER A 111 -6.08 22.53 -1.48
C SER A 111 -5.65 22.53 0.00
N ILE A 112 -5.99 23.57 0.77
CA ILE A 112 -5.81 23.62 2.24
C ILE A 112 -6.74 22.62 2.92
N ILE A 113 -8.02 22.62 2.58
CA ILE A 113 -9.03 21.71 3.16
C ILE A 113 -8.62 20.25 2.92
N ARG A 114 -8.31 19.86 1.68
CA ARG A 114 -7.90 18.48 1.34
C ARG A 114 -6.53 18.09 1.87
N GLY A 115 -5.55 19.01 1.84
CA GLY A 115 -4.21 18.78 2.38
C GLY A 115 -4.22 18.41 3.86
N TRP A 116 -5.00 19.14 4.68
CA TRP A 116 -5.16 18.81 6.10
C TRP A 116 -6.09 17.62 6.33
N GLN A 117 -7.16 17.46 5.56
CA GLN A 117 -8.10 16.33 5.68
C GLN A 117 -7.36 14.98 5.67
N ARG A 118 -6.45 14.75 4.73
CA ARG A 118 -5.71 13.48 4.63
C ARG A 118 -4.76 13.22 5.80
N THR A 119 -4.05 14.25 6.27
CA THR A 119 -3.18 14.13 7.46
C THR A 119 -4.01 13.82 8.71
N LEU A 120 -5.19 14.44 8.86
CA LEU A 120 -6.09 14.18 9.99
C LEU A 120 -6.74 12.79 9.91
N GLU A 121 -7.13 12.31 8.72
CA GLU A 121 -7.63 10.93 8.52
C GLU A 121 -6.59 9.85 8.87
N PHE A 122 -5.30 10.14 8.73
CA PHE A 122 -4.22 9.17 8.96
C PHE A 122 -3.81 9.02 10.44
N ILE A 123 -3.90 10.10 11.23
CA ILE A 123 -3.49 10.13 12.65
C ILE A 123 -4.20 9.05 13.50
N PRO A 124 -5.54 8.86 13.42
CA PRO A 124 -6.24 7.83 14.20
C PRO A 124 -5.74 6.42 13.89
N GLY A 125 -5.49 6.10 12.62
CA GLY A 125 -4.94 4.80 12.22
C GLY A 125 -3.55 4.55 12.81
N LEU A 126 -2.67 5.55 12.76
CA LEU A 126 -1.34 5.48 13.38
C LEU A 126 -1.40 5.26 14.90
N LEU A 127 -2.20 6.06 15.61
CA LEU A 127 -2.30 6.00 17.07
C LEU A 127 -2.95 4.70 17.56
N THR A 128 -3.92 4.18 16.82
CA THR A 128 -4.74 3.05 17.26
C THR A 128 -4.32 1.69 16.68
N ALA A 129 -3.38 1.63 15.73
CA ALA A 129 -2.92 0.36 15.14
C ALA A 129 -2.43 -0.68 16.18
N VAL A 130 -1.72 -0.26 17.22
CA VAL A 130 -1.26 -1.18 18.28
C VAL A 130 -2.41 -1.58 19.23
N PRO A 131 -3.25 -0.65 19.75
CA PRO A 131 -4.49 -0.99 20.45
C PRO A 131 -5.42 -1.94 19.69
N TYR A 132 -5.69 -1.69 18.40
CA TYR A 132 -6.59 -2.52 17.61
C TYR A 132 -5.98 -3.85 17.20
N GLY A 133 -4.67 -3.96 16.99
CA GLY A 133 -4.00 -5.27 16.86
C GLY A 133 -4.21 -6.14 18.10
N TYR A 134 -3.92 -5.59 19.29
CA TYR A 134 -4.15 -6.27 20.58
C TYR A 134 -5.63 -6.65 20.80
N PHE A 135 -6.56 -5.78 20.39
CA PHE A 135 -8.00 -6.04 20.48
C PHE A 135 -8.46 -7.12 19.50
N ALA A 136 -7.90 -7.14 18.29
CA ALA A 136 -8.18 -8.13 17.23
C ALA A 136 -7.67 -9.53 17.60
N ASP A 137 -6.52 -9.62 18.28
CA ASP A 137 -6.00 -10.89 18.79
C ASP A 137 -6.78 -11.40 20.01
N ARG A 138 -7.46 -10.53 20.78
CA ARG A 138 -8.32 -10.93 21.92
C ARG A 138 -9.77 -11.25 21.57
N ARG A 139 -10.41 -10.45 20.72
CA ARG A 139 -11.85 -10.59 20.38
C ARG A 139 -12.10 -11.10 18.96
N GLY A 140 -11.04 -11.46 18.23
CA GLY A 140 -11.15 -11.93 16.86
C GLY A 140 -11.08 -10.79 15.84
N ARG A 141 -10.37 -11.05 14.73
CA ARG A 141 -10.04 -10.03 13.73
C ARG A 141 -11.24 -9.53 12.92
N GLY A 142 -12.31 -10.33 12.80
CA GLY A 142 -13.55 -9.95 12.13
C GLY A 142 -14.22 -8.74 12.78
N ILE A 143 -14.37 -8.73 14.11
CA ILE A 143 -15.00 -7.62 14.84
C ILE A 143 -14.28 -6.30 14.52
N VAL A 144 -12.95 -6.33 14.56
CA VAL A 144 -12.13 -5.13 14.34
C VAL A 144 -12.12 -4.71 12.88
N LEU A 145 -12.18 -5.67 11.94
CA LEU A 145 -12.36 -5.40 10.51
C LEU A 145 -13.68 -4.66 10.27
N THR A 146 -14.80 -5.18 10.80
CA THR A 146 -16.12 -4.53 10.70
C THR A 146 -16.14 -3.15 11.36
N LEU A 147 -15.51 -3.02 12.53
CA LEU A 147 -15.43 -1.77 13.27
C LEU A 147 -14.59 -0.71 12.55
N SER A 148 -13.51 -1.12 11.85
CA SER A 148 -12.72 -0.23 10.98
C SER A 148 -13.54 0.29 9.81
N LEU A 149 -14.36 -0.58 9.18
CA LEU A 149 -15.23 -0.22 8.06
C LEU A 149 -16.42 0.65 8.47
N LEU A 150 -16.99 0.41 9.65
CA LEU A 150 -17.99 1.29 10.24
C LEU A 150 -17.40 2.69 10.48
N GLY A 151 -16.18 2.80 11.02
CA GLY A 151 -15.48 4.07 11.20
C GLY A 151 -15.18 4.81 9.89
N ILE A 152 -14.78 4.09 8.84
CA ILE A 152 -14.57 4.65 7.49
C ILE A 152 -15.90 5.16 6.90
N THR A 153 -16.94 4.33 6.95
CA THR A 153 -18.27 4.65 6.39
C THR A 153 -18.91 5.84 7.11
N LEU A 154 -18.81 5.91 8.43
CA LEU A 154 -19.27 7.06 9.23
C LEU A 154 -18.46 8.33 8.93
N SER A 155 -17.14 8.22 8.75
CA SER A 155 -16.27 9.35 8.37
C SER A 155 -16.69 9.95 7.03
N GLN A 156 -16.88 9.10 6.00
CA GLN A 156 -17.32 9.55 4.68
C GLN A 156 -18.77 10.08 4.70
N ALA A 157 -19.69 9.42 5.40
CA ALA A 157 -21.05 9.91 5.59
C ALA A 157 -21.11 11.29 6.27
N PHE A 158 -20.22 11.56 7.23
CA PHE A 158 -20.12 12.87 7.86
C PHE A 158 -19.58 13.95 6.91
N GLN A 159 -18.57 13.64 6.07
CA GLN A 159 -18.11 14.58 5.04
C GLN A 159 -19.24 14.94 4.05
N ILE A 160 -20.02 13.94 3.63
CA ILE A 160 -21.19 14.12 2.76
C ILE A 160 -22.24 15.01 3.44
N LEU A 161 -22.58 14.74 4.71
CA LEU A 161 -23.56 15.51 5.49
C LEU A 161 -23.18 16.99 5.62
N ILE A 162 -21.92 17.30 5.94
CA ILE A 162 -21.42 18.68 6.01
C ILE A 162 -21.54 19.37 4.64
N CYS A 163 -21.26 18.66 3.54
CA CYS A 163 -21.37 19.21 2.19
C CYS A 163 -22.83 19.36 1.71
N THR A 164 -23.80 18.64 2.29
CA THR A 164 -25.24 18.89 2.04
C THR A 164 -25.82 20.07 2.81
N LEU A 165 -25.10 20.62 3.81
CA LEU A 165 -25.57 21.70 4.68
C LEU A 165 -24.63 22.94 4.68
N PRO A 166 -24.22 23.47 3.50
CA PRO A 166 -23.19 24.51 3.40
C PRO A 166 -23.58 25.85 4.05
N THR A 167 -24.88 26.12 4.18
CA THR A 167 -25.43 27.34 4.80
C THR A 167 -25.46 27.30 6.32
N VAL A 168 -25.27 26.12 6.93
CA VAL A 168 -25.33 25.90 8.39
C VAL A 168 -23.96 25.49 8.95
N CYS A 169 -23.19 24.70 8.20
CA CYS A 169 -21.92 24.14 8.64
C CYS A 169 -20.76 24.72 7.84
N SER A 170 -19.76 25.30 8.52
CA SER A 170 -18.53 25.73 7.85
C SER A 170 -17.79 24.54 7.25
N ILE A 171 -17.32 24.66 6.00
CA ILE A 171 -16.70 23.56 5.24
C ILE A 171 -15.55 22.87 6.00
N ARG A 172 -14.77 23.64 6.79
CA ARG A 172 -13.67 23.13 7.63
C ARG A 172 -14.10 22.16 8.73
N MET A 173 -15.40 22.03 9.02
CA MET A 173 -15.94 20.94 9.87
C MET A 173 -15.76 19.55 9.25
N THR A 174 -15.53 19.43 7.95
CA THR A 174 -15.16 18.15 7.30
C THR A 174 -13.97 17.48 7.98
N TRP A 175 -13.00 18.24 8.49
CA TRP A 175 -11.86 17.75 9.27
C TRP A 175 -12.26 16.92 10.51
N LEU A 176 -13.43 17.20 11.11
CA LEU A 176 -13.95 16.47 12.26
C LEU A 176 -14.34 15.02 11.90
N SER A 177 -14.54 14.71 10.62
CA SER A 177 -14.81 13.34 10.13
C SER A 177 -13.69 12.34 10.50
N ALA A 178 -12.47 12.82 10.71
CA ALA A 178 -11.36 11.99 11.18
C ALA A 178 -11.67 11.32 12.54
N LEU A 179 -12.50 11.95 13.40
CA LEU A 179 -12.86 11.39 14.70
C LEU A 179 -13.60 10.04 14.58
N PHE A 180 -14.40 9.83 13.53
CA PHE A 180 -15.08 8.55 13.32
C PHE A 180 -14.10 7.43 12.95
N THR A 181 -12.93 7.74 12.39
CA THR A 181 -11.93 6.70 12.08
C THR A 181 -11.22 6.16 13.33
N PHE A 182 -11.26 6.87 14.48
CA PHE A 182 -10.83 6.30 15.78
C PHE A 182 -11.68 5.08 16.19
N ILE A 183 -12.92 4.94 15.71
CA ILE A 183 -13.83 3.85 16.11
C ILE A 183 -13.22 2.46 15.83
N GLY A 184 -12.43 2.32 14.77
CA GLY A 184 -11.73 1.07 14.42
C GLY A 184 -10.38 1.25 13.71
N GLY A 185 -9.75 2.42 13.82
CA GLY A 185 -8.42 2.71 13.25
C GLY A 185 -8.36 2.94 11.73
N GLY A 186 -9.51 3.16 11.09
CA GLY A 186 -9.59 3.61 9.70
C GLY A 186 -8.91 2.68 8.66
N PRO A 187 -8.53 3.21 7.49
CA PRO A 187 -8.00 2.41 6.38
C PRO A 187 -6.72 1.65 6.73
N ALA A 188 -5.84 2.22 7.55
CA ALA A 188 -4.57 1.59 7.93
C ALA A 188 -4.78 0.30 8.72
N VAL A 189 -5.72 0.29 9.67
CA VAL A 189 -6.08 -0.91 10.45
C VAL A 189 -6.87 -1.91 9.59
N PHE A 190 -7.77 -1.44 8.72
CA PHE A 190 -8.45 -2.30 7.74
C PHE A 190 -7.44 -3.09 6.90
N THR A 191 -6.51 -2.42 6.21
CA THR A 191 -5.52 -3.08 5.34
C THR A 191 -4.64 -4.05 6.13
N ALA A 192 -4.17 -3.66 7.32
CA ALA A 192 -3.38 -4.54 8.17
C ALA A 192 -4.12 -5.83 8.56
N LEU A 193 -5.41 -5.73 8.90
CA LEU A 193 -6.24 -6.89 9.26
C LEU A 193 -6.53 -7.80 8.07
N VAL A 194 -6.81 -7.26 6.88
CA VAL A 194 -7.05 -8.08 5.67
C VAL A 194 -5.81 -8.91 5.31
N TYR A 195 -4.63 -8.30 5.30
CA TYR A 195 -3.38 -9.03 5.04
C TYR A 195 -3.02 -10.02 6.15
N ALA A 196 -3.36 -9.73 7.42
CA ALA A 196 -3.18 -10.67 8.52
C ALA A 196 -4.10 -11.90 8.41
N ILE A 197 -5.40 -11.69 8.14
CA ILE A 197 -6.40 -12.76 7.95
C ILE A 197 -6.03 -13.66 6.76
N ALA A 198 -5.67 -13.06 5.62
CA ALA A 198 -5.22 -13.81 4.46
C ALA A 198 -3.89 -14.56 4.72
N GLY A 199 -2.99 -13.98 5.52
CA GLY A 199 -1.71 -14.59 5.89
C GLY A 199 -1.80 -15.82 6.80
N GLU A 200 -2.93 -16.00 7.51
CA GLU A 200 -3.22 -17.17 8.35
C GLU A 200 -4.02 -18.26 7.62
N CYS A 201 -4.81 -17.88 6.62
CA CYS A 201 -5.60 -18.84 5.83
C CYS A 201 -4.76 -19.65 4.84
N VAL A 202 -3.49 -19.31 4.65
CA VAL A 202 -2.66 -19.74 3.50
C VAL A 202 -1.34 -20.35 4.00
N ASN A 203 -0.89 -21.43 3.35
CA ASN A 203 0.44 -22.00 3.61
C ASN A 203 1.56 -21.02 3.23
N SER A 204 2.70 -21.09 3.93
CA SER A 204 3.88 -20.24 3.70
C SER A 204 4.26 -20.12 2.22
N GLU A 205 4.24 -21.24 1.50
CA GLU A 205 4.53 -21.38 0.07
C GLU A 205 3.66 -20.52 -0.86
N HIS A 206 2.40 -20.25 -0.51
CA HIS A 206 1.45 -19.51 -1.37
C HIS A 206 1.10 -18.11 -0.83
N ARG A 207 1.62 -17.74 0.35
CA ARG A 207 1.27 -16.49 1.04
C ARG A 207 1.71 -15.25 0.25
N SER A 208 2.86 -15.29 -0.40
CA SER A 208 3.35 -14.23 -1.31
C SER A 208 2.41 -14.00 -2.49
N THR A 209 1.94 -15.08 -3.13
CA THR A 209 1.00 -15.03 -4.25
C THR A 209 -0.34 -14.43 -3.83
N VAL A 210 -0.89 -14.83 -2.68
CA VAL A 210 -2.15 -14.26 -2.17
C VAL A 210 -2.00 -12.79 -1.78
N PHE A 211 -0.87 -12.39 -1.18
CA PHE A 211 -0.58 -10.97 -0.92
C PHE A 211 -0.46 -10.15 -2.22
N SER A 212 0.09 -10.75 -3.27
CA SER A 212 0.13 -10.13 -4.61
C SER A 212 -1.28 -9.96 -5.20
N TYR A 213 -2.17 -10.95 -5.03
CA TYR A 213 -3.58 -10.83 -5.44
C TYR A 213 -4.35 -9.75 -4.66
N LEU A 214 -4.12 -9.60 -3.35
CA LEU A 214 -4.71 -8.50 -2.57
C LEU A 214 -4.21 -7.13 -3.04
N SER A 215 -2.92 -7.01 -3.37
CA SER A 215 -2.36 -5.76 -3.92
C SER A 215 -2.88 -5.46 -5.33
N ALA A 216 -3.05 -6.49 -6.17
CA ALA A 216 -3.62 -6.33 -7.51
C ALA A 216 -5.12 -5.97 -7.45
N ALA A 217 -5.86 -6.48 -6.46
CA ALA A 217 -7.26 -6.14 -6.23
C ALA A 217 -7.47 -4.64 -5.92
N ALA A 218 -6.56 -4.02 -5.14
CA ALA A 218 -6.64 -2.59 -4.85
C ALA A 218 -6.46 -1.72 -6.11
N VAL A 219 -5.41 -1.99 -6.89
CA VAL A 219 -5.14 -1.26 -8.16
C VAL A 219 -6.20 -1.58 -9.23
N GLY A 220 -6.77 -2.79 -9.22
CA GLY A 220 -7.94 -3.15 -10.02
C GLY A 220 -9.19 -2.36 -9.62
N GLY A 221 -9.35 -2.05 -8.34
CA GLY A 221 -10.38 -1.14 -7.82
C GLY A 221 -10.21 0.28 -8.40
N GLU A 222 -9.01 0.88 -8.28
CA GLU A 222 -8.66 2.19 -8.86
C GLU A 222 -8.95 2.25 -10.38
N LEU A 223 -8.60 1.17 -11.10
CA LEU A 223 -8.83 1.01 -12.54
C LEU A 223 -10.32 0.97 -12.93
N ILE A 224 -11.16 0.26 -12.17
CA ILE A 224 -12.61 0.11 -12.43
C ILE A 224 -13.39 1.33 -11.93
N ALA A 225 -12.96 1.95 -10.83
CA ALA A 225 -13.67 3.07 -10.23
C ALA A 225 -13.63 4.32 -11.10
N SER A 226 -12.49 4.60 -11.74
CA SER A 226 -12.29 5.86 -12.45
C SER A 226 -13.24 6.06 -13.66
N PRO A 227 -13.48 5.06 -14.54
CA PRO A 227 -14.53 5.13 -15.55
C PRO A 227 -15.95 5.21 -14.97
N LEU A 228 -16.22 4.53 -13.84
CA LEU A 228 -17.54 4.58 -13.21
C LEU A 228 -17.84 5.96 -12.60
N VAL A 229 -16.84 6.61 -12.01
CA VAL A 229 -16.87 8.02 -11.58
C VAL A 229 -17.20 8.92 -12.77
N TYR A 230 -16.49 8.78 -13.89
CA TYR A 230 -16.73 9.59 -15.10
C TYR A 230 -18.17 9.44 -15.62
N LEU A 231 -18.67 8.21 -15.72
CA LEU A 231 -20.03 7.93 -16.18
C LEU A 231 -21.10 8.41 -15.19
N SER A 232 -20.89 8.22 -13.89
CA SER A 232 -21.88 8.58 -12.87
C SER A 232 -21.97 10.10 -12.66
N MET A 233 -20.83 10.80 -12.61
CA MET A 233 -20.80 12.26 -12.50
C MET A 233 -21.44 12.96 -13.71
N ARG A 234 -21.34 12.37 -14.92
CA ARG A 234 -22.04 12.85 -16.13
C ARG A 234 -23.57 12.76 -16.05
N ILE A 235 -24.11 11.94 -15.14
CA ILE A 235 -25.55 11.88 -14.86
C ILE A 235 -25.89 12.83 -13.71
N ASN A 236 -25.21 12.68 -12.56
CA ASN A 236 -25.30 13.61 -11.44
C ASN A 236 -24.12 13.40 -10.46
N VAL A 237 -23.51 14.50 -9.99
CA VAL A 237 -22.40 14.48 -9.03
C VAL A 237 -22.79 13.77 -7.72
N TRP A 238 -24.01 14.00 -7.21
CA TRP A 238 -24.51 13.36 -5.98
C TRP A 238 -24.86 11.88 -6.20
N LEU A 239 -25.25 11.47 -7.40
CA LEU A 239 -25.49 10.05 -7.71
C LEU A 239 -24.22 9.22 -7.51
N SER A 240 -23.06 9.72 -7.96
CA SER A 240 -21.77 9.07 -7.72
C SER A 240 -21.48 8.93 -6.23
N ILE A 241 -21.69 10.01 -5.46
CA ILE A 241 -21.49 10.03 -4.00
C ILE A 241 -22.39 8.99 -3.31
N TYR A 242 -23.67 8.90 -3.67
CA TYR A 242 -24.59 7.93 -3.05
C TYR A 242 -24.31 6.48 -3.46
N ILE A 243 -23.89 6.21 -4.71
CA ILE A 243 -23.43 4.87 -5.11
C ILE A 243 -22.17 4.49 -4.32
N GLY A 244 -21.21 5.41 -4.18
CA GLY A 244 -19.99 5.18 -3.40
C GLY A 244 -20.26 4.93 -1.91
N LEU A 245 -21.20 5.67 -1.31
CA LEU A 245 -21.65 5.42 0.06
C LEU A 245 -22.35 4.05 0.17
N GLY A 246 -23.16 3.67 -0.82
CA GLY A 246 -23.75 2.34 -0.92
C GLY A 246 -22.71 1.22 -0.97
N CYS A 247 -21.61 1.41 -1.70
CA CYS A 247 -20.47 0.48 -1.72
C CYS A 247 -19.83 0.33 -0.32
N LEU A 248 -19.61 1.42 0.42
CA LEU A 248 -19.03 1.36 1.77
C LEU A 248 -19.98 0.74 2.81
N VAL A 249 -21.28 1.00 2.71
CA VAL A 249 -22.31 0.33 3.54
C VAL A 249 -22.33 -1.16 3.24
N LEU A 250 -22.32 -1.57 1.96
CA LEU A 250 -22.26 -2.99 1.58
C LEU A 250 -20.97 -3.67 2.05
N ALA A 251 -19.82 -2.99 2.00
CA ALA A 251 -18.57 -3.48 2.56
C ALA A 251 -18.68 -3.75 4.07
N THR A 252 -19.29 -2.82 4.82
CA THR A 252 -19.51 -2.97 6.27
C THR A 252 -20.46 -4.13 6.59
N VAL A 253 -21.53 -4.31 5.79
CA VAL A 253 -22.47 -5.45 5.94
C VAL A 253 -21.77 -6.79 5.65
N VAL A 254 -20.95 -6.87 4.60
CA VAL A 254 -20.20 -8.10 4.26
C VAL A 254 -19.14 -8.43 5.32
N ALA A 255 -18.49 -7.43 5.91
CA ALA A 255 -17.59 -7.65 7.03
C ALA A 255 -18.31 -8.13 8.30
N PHE A 256 -19.53 -7.62 8.56
CA PHE A 256 -20.35 -8.08 9.69
C PHE A 256 -20.79 -9.55 9.54
N THR A 257 -21.23 -9.98 8.35
CA THR A 257 -21.58 -11.39 8.12
C THR A 257 -20.36 -12.33 8.15
N PHE A 258 -19.21 -11.87 7.66
CA PHE A 258 -17.91 -12.54 7.82
C PHE A 258 -17.53 -12.69 9.30
N THR A 259 -17.72 -11.64 10.11
CA THR A 259 -17.44 -11.65 11.55
C THR A 259 -18.26 -12.68 12.29
N LYS A 260 -19.58 -12.68 12.09
CA LYS A 260 -20.50 -13.66 12.71
C LYS A 260 -20.13 -15.11 12.35
N THR A 261 -19.59 -15.33 11.15
CA THR A 261 -19.07 -16.64 10.71
C THR A 261 -17.78 -17.04 11.44
N SER A 262 -16.98 -16.07 11.90
CA SER A 262 -15.75 -16.32 12.69
C SER A 262 -16.02 -16.51 14.20
N GLU A 263 -17.00 -15.80 14.77
CA GLU A 263 -17.33 -15.85 16.20
C GLU A 263 -17.83 -17.23 16.64
N LEU A 264 -18.74 -17.85 15.86
CA LEU A 264 -19.18 -19.24 16.08
C LEU A 264 -18.01 -20.24 16.16
N ARG A 265 -16.89 -19.95 15.49
CA ARG A 265 -15.68 -20.78 15.54
C ARG A 265 -14.78 -20.43 16.72
N ALA A 266 -14.74 -19.16 17.13
CA ALA A 266 -13.98 -18.71 18.30
C ALA A 266 -14.51 -19.30 19.61
N GLU A 267 -15.83 -19.35 19.82
CA GLU A 267 -16.45 -19.95 21.02
C GLU A 267 -16.14 -21.45 21.17
N THR A 268 -15.86 -22.13 20.06
CA THR A 268 -15.45 -23.55 20.04
C THR A 268 -13.99 -23.72 20.49
N ILE A 269 -13.12 -22.73 20.23
CA ILE A 269 -11.66 -22.82 20.47
C ILE A 269 -11.27 -22.25 21.85
N ILE A 270 -11.93 -21.17 22.30
CA ILE A 270 -11.61 -20.43 23.54
C ILE A 270 -11.73 -21.30 24.81
N LYS A 271 -12.45 -22.43 24.75
CA LYS A 271 -12.60 -23.38 25.87
C LYS A 271 -11.35 -24.20 26.21
N SER A 272 -10.28 -24.17 25.41
CA SER A 272 -9.10 -25.04 25.62
C SER A 272 -7.96 -24.42 26.45
N HIS A 273 -7.49 -23.20 26.15
CA HIS A 273 -6.28 -22.65 26.80
C HIS A 273 -6.31 -21.12 27.06
N PRO A 274 -6.16 -20.67 28.32
CA PRO A 274 -5.93 -19.27 28.64
C PRO A 274 -4.46 -18.89 28.44
N CYS A 275 -4.09 -18.44 27.24
CA CYS A 275 -2.72 -18.01 26.96
C CYS A 275 -2.38 -16.68 27.65
N HIS A 276 -1.60 -16.75 28.75
CA HIS A 276 -0.88 -15.60 29.28
C HIS A 276 0.13 -15.09 28.25
N TYR A 277 -0.06 -13.87 27.75
CA TYR A 277 0.95 -13.17 26.95
C TYR A 277 1.44 -11.94 27.70
N THR A 278 2.76 -11.82 27.85
CA THR A 278 3.40 -10.70 28.55
C THR A 278 3.53 -9.51 27.60
N THR A 279 2.96 -8.36 27.98
CA THR A 279 3.06 -7.10 27.24
C THR A 279 4.44 -6.44 27.41
N ARG A 280 5.49 -7.14 26.94
CA ARG A 280 6.88 -6.65 27.01
C ARG A 280 7.09 -5.46 26.06
N SER A 281 6.90 -4.25 26.61
CA SER A 281 7.42 -2.95 26.17
C SER A 281 7.90 -2.84 24.71
N LYS A 282 7.08 -2.26 23.83
CA LYS A 282 7.55 -1.77 22.51
C LYS A 282 8.41 -0.49 22.61
N ARG A 283 8.42 0.22 23.75
CA ARG A 283 9.20 1.47 23.92
C ARG A 283 10.71 1.25 24.07
N THR A 284 11.13 0.12 24.62
CA THR A 284 12.56 -0.25 24.75
C THR A 284 13.19 -0.49 23.38
N ASN A 285 12.50 -1.23 22.50
CA ASN A 285 13.02 -1.60 21.19
C ASN A 285 13.21 -0.39 20.26
N LEU A 286 12.42 0.68 20.42
CA LEU A 286 12.53 1.86 19.56
C LEU A 286 13.87 2.59 19.72
N ARG A 287 14.32 2.80 20.97
CA ARG A 287 15.62 3.43 21.25
C ARG A 287 16.77 2.58 20.71
N GLN A 288 16.67 1.26 20.88
CA GLN A 288 17.64 0.29 20.38
C GLN A 288 17.68 0.27 18.84
N ALA A 289 16.54 0.32 18.17
CA ALA A 289 16.44 0.34 16.70
C ALA A 289 17.06 1.60 16.09
N VAL A 290 16.76 2.76 16.66
CA VAL A 290 17.34 4.03 16.24
C VAL A 290 18.85 4.05 16.49
N SER A 291 19.34 3.55 17.64
CA SER A 291 20.79 3.45 17.87
C SER A 291 21.48 2.45 16.93
N TRP A 292 20.86 1.31 16.64
CA TRP A 292 21.43 0.27 15.76
C TRP A 292 21.66 0.81 14.34
N VAL A 293 20.68 1.49 13.71
CA VAL A 293 20.91 2.12 12.39
C VAL A 293 21.93 3.26 12.46
N LEU A 294 21.89 4.10 13.50
CA LEU A 294 22.84 5.20 13.67
C LEU A 294 24.29 4.73 13.85
N TRP A 295 24.51 3.50 14.33
CA TRP A 295 25.84 2.95 14.60
C TRP A 295 26.35 2.02 13.48
N LYS A 296 25.48 1.37 12.69
CA LYS A 296 25.91 0.33 11.72
C LYS A 296 26.49 0.90 10.41
N ASP A 297 25.78 1.79 9.69
CA ASP A 297 26.36 2.58 8.58
C ASP A 297 25.47 3.79 8.19
N ARG A 298 26.10 4.93 7.89
CA ARG A 298 25.48 6.11 7.25
C ARG A 298 24.84 5.77 5.90
N SER A 299 25.42 4.84 5.13
CA SER A 299 24.89 4.41 3.83
C SER A 299 23.48 3.82 3.95
N ILE A 300 23.23 3.01 4.99
CA ILE A 300 21.92 2.43 5.26
C ILE A 300 20.96 3.48 5.84
N LEU A 301 21.42 4.38 6.70
CA LEU A 301 20.60 5.52 7.16
C LEU A 301 20.12 6.41 5.99
N LEU A 302 20.98 6.67 5.00
CA LEU A 302 20.61 7.42 3.79
C LEU A 302 19.59 6.67 2.93
N LEU A 303 19.76 5.35 2.75
CA LEU A 303 18.77 4.52 2.05
C LEU A 303 17.43 4.48 2.80
N MET A 304 17.44 4.43 4.14
CA MET A 304 16.22 4.54 4.97
C MET A 304 15.52 5.90 4.78
N PHE A 305 16.27 7.00 4.71
CA PHE A 305 15.72 8.33 4.48
C PHE A 305 15.00 8.46 3.12
N THR A 306 15.37 7.66 2.10
CA THR A 306 14.65 7.66 0.81
C THR A 306 13.19 7.19 0.91
N PHE A 307 12.81 6.42 1.94
CA PHE A 307 11.41 6.03 2.15
C PHE A 307 10.53 7.24 2.46
N LEU A 308 10.99 8.14 3.33
CA LEU A 308 10.29 9.40 3.63
C LEU A 308 10.14 10.25 2.36
N LEU A 309 11.24 10.46 1.62
CA LEU A 309 11.23 11.28 0.40
C LEU A 309 10.34 10.70 -0.73
N THR A 310 10.37 9.38 -0.93
CA THR A 310 9.52 8.74 -1.96
C THR A 310 8.06 8.60 -1.54
N THR A 311 7.77 8.61 -0.23
CA THR A 311 6.39 8.66 0.27
C THR A 311 5.79 10.07 0.17
N LEU A 312 6.58 11.15 0.33
CA LEU A 312 6.17 12.51 -0.08
C LEU A 312 5.80 12.54 -1.58
N GLY A 313 6.67 11.98 -2.45
CA GLY A 313 6.44 11.93 -3.90
C GLY A 313 5.23 11.07 -4.34
N HIS A 314 4.78 10.13 -3.51
CA HIS A 314 3.57 9.34 -3.79
C HIS A 314 2.27 10.11 -3.48
N PHE A 315 2.30 11.05 -2.54
CA PHE A 315 1.12 11.84 -2.16
C PHE A 315 0.66 12.80 -3.28
N GLN A 316 1.49 12.99 -4.31
CA GLN A 316 1.19 13.79 -5.51
C GLN A 316 -0.06 13.33 -6.29
N HIS A 317 -0.55 12.13 -6.03
CA HIS A 317 -1.72 11.53 -6.70
C HIS A 317 -3.03 12.20 -6.24
N GLU A 318 -3.10 12.63 -4.98
CA GLU A 318 -4.25 13.37 -4.41
C GLU A 318 -4.43 14.73 -5.10
N ILE A 319 -3.32 15.42 -5.39
CA ILE A 319 -3.30 16.74 -6.04
C ILE A 319 -3.39 16.64 -7.57
N LEU A 320 -3.18 15.46 -8.16
CA LEU A 320 -3.17 15.30 -9.63
C LEU A 320 -4.47 15.78 -10.27
N LEU A 321 -5.62 15.46 -9.69
CA LEU A 321 -6.91 15.90 -10.24
C LEU A 321 -7.05 17.41 -10.11
N GLN A 322 -6.71 18.01 -8.96
CA GLN A 322 -6.82 19.46 -8.76
C GLN A 322 -5.84 20.24 -9.66
N TYR A 323 -4.62 19.74 -9.84
CA TYR A 323 -3.64 20.28 -10.77
C TYR A 323 -4.16 20.28 -12.21
N VAL A 324 -4.82 19.19 -12.63
CA VAL A 324 -5.34 19.02 -13.99
C VAL A 324 -6.58 19.88 -14.25
N THR A 325 -7.53 19.92 -13.31
CA THR A 325 -8.74 20.75 -13.45
C THR A 325 -8.43 22.25 -13.41
N LYS A 326 -7.37 22.68 -12.69
CA LYS A 326 -6.89 24.08 -12.70
C LYS A 326 -5.98 24.43 -13.88
N ARG A 327 -5.04 23.56 -14.29
CA ARG A 327 -4.03 23.90 -15.32
C ARG A 327 -4.52 23.69 -16.75
N TYR A 328 -5.46 22.76 -16.98
CA TYR A 328 -5.98 22.43 -18.31
C TYR A 328 -7.49 22.69 -18.47
N ASN A 329 -8.15 23.23 -17.44
CA ASN A 329 -9.60 23.46 -17.41
C ASN A 329 -10.44 22.20 -17.72
N TRP A 330 -9.95 21.02 -17.34
CA TRP A 330 -10.71 19.77 -17.44
C TRP A 330 -11.77 19.71 -16.35
N SER A 331 -12.87 19.00 -16.61
CA SER A 331 -13.83 18.65 -15.56
C SER A 331 -13.25 17.61 -14.59
N TRP A 332 -13.78 17.55 -13.36
CA TRP A 332 -13.35 16.55 -12.36
C TRP A 332 -13.60 15.10 -12.80
N SER A 333 -14.62 14.88 -13.62
CA SER A 333 -14.95 13.57 -14.19
C SER A 333 -13.97 13.17 -15.29
N GLU A 334 -13.52 14.10 -16.16
CA GLU A 334 -12.49 13.81 -17.15
C GLU A 334 -11.11 13.61 -16.51
N ALA A 335 -10.79 14.41 -15.49
CA ALA A 335 -9.56 14.27 -14.72
C ALA A 335 -9.44 12.91 -14.00
N SER A 336 -10.57 12.25 -13.65
CA SER A 336 -10.53 10.91 -13.05
C SER A 336 -9.95 9.86 -14.00
N LEU A 337 -10.13 10.00 -15.32
CA LEU A 337 -9.65 9.02 -16.31
C LEU A 337 -8.12 8.90 -16.36
N LEU A 338 -7.39 9.86 -15.80
CA LEU A 338 -5.93 9.75 -15.61
C LEU A 338 -5.57 8.69 -14.56
N LEU A 339 -6.44 8.43 -13.57
CA LEU A 339 -6.24 7.40 -12.56
C LEU A 339 -6.40 5.99 -13.12
N SER A 340 -7.32 5.74 -14.06
CA SER A 340 -7.39 4.43 -14.73
C SER A 340 -6.20 4.16 -15.65
N ILE A 341 -5.73 5.16 -16.42
CA ILE A 341 -4.51 5.05 -17.23
C ILE A 341 -3.30 4.70 -16.34
N ARG A 342 -3.16 5.41 -15.21
CA ARG A 342 -2.15 5.17 -14.18
C ARG A 342 -2.28 3.77 -13.56
N ALA A 343 -3.47 3.36 -13.11
CA ALA A 343 -3.70 2.05 -12.49
C ALA A 343 -3.39 0.90 -13.45
N PHE A 344 -3.77 1.03 -14.72
CA PHE A 344 -3.40 0.09 -15.78
C PHE A 344 -1.89 -0.02 -15.96
N LEU A 345 -1.18 1.11 -16.11
CA LEU A 345 0.28 1.11 -16.25
C LEU A 345 0.99 0.55 -15.00
N ASN A 346 0.43 0.76 -13.80
CA ASN A 346 0.95 0.20 -12.56
C ASN A 346 0.76 -1.33 -12.50
N LEU A 347 -0.38 -1.87 -12.96
CA LEU A 347 -0.58 -3.32 -13.11
C LEU A 347 0.38 -3.92 -14.13
N VAL A 348 0.57 -3.27 -15.30
CA VAL A 348 1.54 -3.70 -16.33
C VAL A 348 2.98 -3.68 -15.78
N LEU A 349 3.35 -2.68 -14.99
CA LEU A 349 4.65 -2.62 -14.32
C LEU A 349 4.87 -3.81 -13.38
N LEU A 350 3.91 -4.07 -12.49
CA LEU A 350 4.02 -5.09 -11.44
C LEU A 350 3.94 -6.52 -11.97
N ILE A 351 3.08 -6.77 -12.97
CA ILE A 351 2.80 -8.12 -13.50
C ILE A 351 3.77 -8.50 -14.63
N ILE A 352 4.12 -7.55 -15.50
CA ILE A 352 4.90 -7.84 -16.71
C ILE A 352 6.31 -7.29 -16.58
N LEU A 353 6.47 -5.97 -16.43
CA LEU A 353 7.77 -5.33 -16.64
C LEU A 353 8.80 -5.69 -15.55
N ILE A 354 8.43 -5.66 -14.27
CA ILE A 354 9.37 -6.02 -13.18
C ILE A 354 9.79 -7.50 -13.26
N PRO A 355 8.88 -8.49 -13.43
CA PRO A 355 9.27 -9.88 -13.64
C PRO A 355 10.10 -10.11 -14.91
N SER A 356 9.70 -9.54 -16.06
CA SER A 356 10.45 -9.70 -17.32
C SER A 356 11.84 -9.08 -17.27
N ALA A 357 11.98 -7.89 -16.68
CA ALA A 357 13.29 -7.26 -16.46
C ALA A 357 14.16 -8.12 -15.53
N THR A 358 13.61 -8.60 -14.41
CA THR A 358 14.35 -9.44 -13.46
C THR A 358 14.83 -10.74 -14.12
N TYR A 359 13.97 -11.40 -14.91
CA TYR A 359 14.33 -12.59 -15.68
C TYR A 359 15.46 -12.30 -16.69
N PHE A 360 15.34 -11.23 -17.48
CA PHE A 360 16.35 -10.88 -18.47
C PHE A 360 17.71 -10.55 -17.83
N LEU A 361 17.73 -9.71 -16.78
CA LEU A 361 18.96 -9.27 -16.13
C LEU A 361 19.71 -10.43 -15.43
N VAL A 362 18.99 -11.37 -14.80
CA VAL A 362 19.60 -12.54 -14.15
C VAL A 362 19.99 -13.63 -15.16
N TYR A 363 19.11 -13.96 -16.12
CA TYR A 363 19.29 -15.14 -16.99
C TYR A 363 20.01 -14.85 -18.32
N LYS A 364 19.90 -13.63 -18.87
CA LYS A 364 20.55 -13.25 -20.15
C LYS A 364 21.82 -12.43 -19.98
N TRP A 365 21.99 -11.69 -18.88
CA TRP A 365 23.16 -10.85 -18.60
C TRP A 365 23.97 -11.30 -17.34
N PRO A 366 23.96 -12.59 -16.97
CA PRO A 366 24.43 -13.17 -15.70
C PRO A 366 24.70 -12.26 -14.48
N MET A 367 23.81 -11.30 -14.18
CA MET A 367 24.01 -10.41 -13.03
C MET A 367 23.52 -11.06 -11.74
N SER A 368 24.24 -10.83 -10.63
CA SER A 368 23.83 -11.35 -9.32
C SER A 368 22.43 -10.82 -8.95
N VAL A 369 21.64 -11.66 -8.27
CA VAL A 369 20.23 -11.34 -7.95
C VAL A 369 20.12 -10.03 -7.14
N GLN A 370 21.05 -9.80 -6.20
CA GLN A 370 21.10 -8.59 -5.39
C GLN A 370 21.54 -7.35 -6.20
N TYR A 371 22.51 -7.48 -7.12
CA TYR A 371 22.88 -6.38 -8.03
C TYR A 371 21.74 -6.03 -8.99
N THR A 372 21.02 -7.03 -9.52
CA THR A 372 19.82 -6.83 -10.35
C THR A 372 18.74 -6.05 -9.61
N LYS A 373 18.45 -6.37 -8.34
CA LYS A 373 17.52 -5.56 -7.51
C LYS A 373 17.97 -4.10 -7.38
N LEU A 374 19.25 -3.85 -7.10
CA LEU A 374 19.80 -2.50 -6.94
C LEU A 374 19.80 -1.71 -8.26
N PHE A 375 20.15 -2.36 -9.37
CA PHE A 375 20.09 -1.76 -10.70
C PHE A 375 18.65 -1.38 -11.09
N LEU A 376 17.69 -2.28 -10.88
CA LEU A 376 16.29 -2.02 -11.21
C LEU A 376 15.72 -0.92 -10.29
N ALA A 377 16.09 -0.87 -9.01
CA ALA A 377 15.75 0.24 -8.12
C ALA A 377 16.33 1.58 -8.62
N ARG A 378 17.60 1.61 -9.06
CA ARG A 378 18.21 2.81 -9.68
C ARG A 378 17.47 3.27 -10.93
N ALA A 379 17.10 2.34 -11.81
CA ALA A 379 16.30 2.65 -13.00
C ALA A 379 14.93 3.23 -12.64
N SER A 380 14.22 2.62 -11.67
CA SER A 380 12.94 3.14 -11.17
C SER A 380 13.07 4.52 -10.51
N ALA A 381 14.16 4.80 -9.78
CA ALA A 381 14.40 6.12 -9.18
C ALA A 381 14.63 7.22 -10.24
N VAL A 382 15.37 6.90 -11.31
CA VAL A 382 15.51 7.79 -12.47
C VAL A 382 14.16 8.05 -13.15
N LEU A 383 13.35 7.00 -13.36
CA LEU A 383 12.01 7.13 -13.95
C LEU A 383 11.07 7.99 -13.08
N LEU A 384 11.06 7.81 -11.75
CA LEU A 384 10.33 8.68 -10.82
C LEU A 384 10.77 10.15 -10.96
N THR A 385 12.07 10.38 -11.01
CA THR A 385 12.66 11.72 -11.09
C THR A 385 12.30 12.43 -12.40
N VAL A 386 12.52 11.75 -13.54
CA VAL A 386 12.18 12.28 -14.88
C VAL A 386 10.67 12.49 -14.99
N GLY A 387 9.85 11.53 -14.54
CA GLY A 387 8.39 11.66 -14.54
C GLY A 387 7.91 12.87 -13.75
N GLY A 388 8.47 13.13 -12.55
CA GLY A 388 8.11 14.27 -11.71
C GLY A 388 8.39 15.61 -12.40
N PHE A 389 9.57 15.78 -12.98
CA PHE A 389 9.89 16.99 -13.74
C PHE A 389 9.04 17.14 -15.01
N VAL A 390 8.78 16.07 -15.75
CA VAL A 390 7.91 16.13 -16.95
C VAL A 390 6.47 16.52 -16.58
N ILE A 391 5.91 16.02 -15.46
CA ILE A 391 4.59 16.43 -14.97
C ILE A 391 4.58 17.92 -14.57
N GLY A 392 5.61 18.38 -13.84
CA GLY A 392 5.71 19.77 -13.38
C GLY A 392 5.97 20.80 -14.48
N LEU A 393 6.66 20.40 -15.54
CA LEU A 393 6.96 21.25 -16.71
C LEU A 393 5.95 21.07 -17.86
N ALA A 394 4.94 20.20 -17.72
CA ALA A 394 3.95 19.95 -18.77
C ALA A 394 3.07 21.19 -19.04
N TYR A 395 3.25 21.82 -20.19
CA TYR A 395 2.33 22.87 -20.69
C TYR A 395 1.14 22.32 -21.48
N THR A 396 1.15 21.05 -21.88
CA THR A 396 0.02 20.40 -22.56
C THR A 396 -0.34 19.06 -21.90
N PRO A 397 -1.60 18.58 -22.02
CA PRO A 397 -2.01 17.29 -21.48
C PRO A 397 -1.23 16.10 -22.06
N ILE A 398 -0.64 16.22 -23.26
CA ILE A 398 0.16 15.17 -23.87
C ILE A 398 1.46 14.97 -23.08
N PHE A 399 2.16 16.06 -22.73
CA PHE A 399 3.34 15.98 -21.85
C PHE A 399 2.97 15.50 -20.44
N LEU A 400 1.82 15.91 -19.92
CA LEU A 400 1.30 15.38 -18.65
C LEU A 400 1.13 13.86 -18.69
N MET A 401 0.43 13.32 -19.69
CA MET A 401 0.19 11.88 -19.81
C MET A 401 1.48 11.08 -19.98
N MET A 402 2.45 11.60 -20.77
CA MET A 402 3.78 10.98 -20.88
C MET A 402 4.53 11.00 -19.54
N GLY A 403 4.54 12.13 -18.83
CA GLY A 403 5.16 12.26 -17.50
C GLY A 403 4.52 11.35 -16.45
N LEU A 404 3.18 11.27 -16.43
CA LEU A 404 2.42 10.37 -15.58
C LEU A 404 2.74 8.90 -15.87
N GLY A 405 2.86 8.53 -17.14
CA GLY A 405 3.29 7.20 -17.55
C GLY A 405 4.71 6.87 -17.08
N ILE A 406 5.68 7.74 -17.36
CA ILE A 406 7.08 7.60 -16.92
C ILE A 406 7.18 7.50 -15.39
N PHE A 407 6.48 8.36 -14.65
CA PHE A 407 6.42 8.32 -13.19
C PHE A 407 5.82 7.00 -12.68
N THR A 408 4.73 6.54 -13.30
CA THR A 408 4.06 5.29 -12.93
C THR A 408 4.97 4.09 -13.14
N LEU A 409 5.74 4.04 -14.23
CA LEU A 409 6.78 3.02 -14.46
C LEU A 409 7.91 3.06 -13.42
N GLY A 410 8.13 4.20 -12.77
CA GLY A 410 9.04 4.35 -11.64
C GLY A 410 8.48 3.87 -10.28
N SER A 411 7.16 3.64 -10.14
CA SER A 411 6.51 3.36 -8.83
C SER A 411 7.12 2.16 -8.08
N GLY A 412 7.61 1.18 -8.84
CA GLY A 412 8.24 -0.05 -8.35
C GLY A 412 9.46 0.15 -7.47
N TYR A 413 10.10 1.34 -7.48
CA TYR A 413 11.24 1.68 -6.63
C TYR A 413 11.08 1.21 -5.18
N ARG A 414 9.95 1.56 -4.54
CA ARG A 414 9.72 1.27 -3.11
C ARG A 414 9.61 -0.23 -2.81
N LEU A 415 9.14 -1.04 -3.75
CA LEU A 415 9.11 -2.50 -3.62
C LEU A 415 10.52 -3.08 -3.75
N LEU A 416 11.28 -2.58 -4.73
CA LEU A 416 12.64 -3.04 -5.05
C LEU A 416 13.62 -2.70 -3.93
N ILE A 417 13.64 -1.46 -3.43
CA ILE A 417 14.55 -1.06 -2.34
C ILE A 417 14.17 -1.73 -1.01
N ARG A 418 12.87 -1.95 -0.74
CA ARG A 418 12.39 -2.72 0.42
C ARG A 418 12.83 -4.19 0.35
N SER A 419 12.67 -4.83 -0.81
CA SER A 419 13.14 -6.21 -1.04
C SER A 419 14.66 -6.35 -1.04
N PHE A 420 15.38 -5.32 -1.49
CA PHE A 420 16.85 -5.27 -1.51
C PHE A 420 17.41 -5.20 -0.09
N LEU A 421 16.95 -4.22 0.70
CA LEU A 421 17.47 -3.97 2.04
C LEU A 421 17.08 -5.08 3.03
N ALA A 422 15.92 -5.73 2.84
CA ALA A 422 15.55 -6.94 3.57
C ALA A 422 16.52 -8.11 3.30
N SER A 423 17.04 -8.26 2.07
CA SER A 423 18.06 -9.25 1.70
C SER A 423 19.52 -8.81 1.97
N ILE A 424 19.70 -7.85 2.88
CA ILE A 424 21.00 -7.47 3.48
C ILE A 424 21.00 -7.73 4.99
N PHE A 425 19.83 -7.69 5.65
CA PHE A 425 19.69 -7.79 7.10
C PHE A 425 18.75 -8.93 7.49
N GLU A 426 19.06 -10.17 7.09
CA GLU A 426 18.14 -11.31 7.21
C GLU A 426 17.79 -11.69 8.67
N GLU A 427 18.62 -11.29 9.64
CA GLU A 427 18.36 -11.42 11.07
C GLU A 427 17.51 -10.24 11.61
N ASP A 428 17.89 -9.00 11.28
CA ASP A 428 17.28 -7.76 11.78
C ASP A 428 16.08 -7.27 10.95
N VAL A 429 15.54 -8.08 10.01
CA VAL A 429 14.43 -7.69 9.09
C VAL A 429 13.25 -7.05 9.82
N ALA A 430 12.90 -7.57 11.01
CA ALA A 430 11.80 -7.03 11.80
C ALA A 430 12.07 -5.59 12.28
N MET A 431 13.29 -5.31 12.74
CA MET A 431 13.72 -3.97 13.12
C MET A 431 13.72 -3.04 11.90
N LEU A 432 14.31 -3.51 10.79
CA LEU A 432 14.38 -2.79 9.52
C LEU A 432 12.99 -2.35 9.02
N TYR A 433 12.01 -3.25 9.01
CA TYR A 433 10.64 -2.92 8.60
C TYR A 433 9.94 -1.95 9.55
N THR A 434 10.19 -1.98 10.86
CA THR A 434 9.63 -0.95 11.76
C THR A 434 10.19 0.44 11.46
N LEU A 435 11.48 0.55 11.13
CA LEU A 435 12.09 1.84 10.77
C LEU A 435 11.64 2.34 9.39
N MET A 436 11.51 1.46 8.38
CA MET A 436 10.86 1.83 7.12
C MET A 436 9.45 2.39 7.36
N SER A 437 8.64 1.69 8.17
CA SER A 437 7.27 2.10 8.47
C SER A 437 7.20 3.44 9.19
N MET A 438 8.19 3.77 10.04
CA MET A 438 8.31 5.10 10.64
C MET A 438 8.63 6.20 9.61
N PHE A 439 9.59 5.97 8.70
CA PHE A 439 9.91 6.95 7.66
C PHE A 439 8.75 7.16 6.69
N ASP A 440 8.05 6.09 6.30
CA ASP A 440 6.80 6.17 5.52
C ASP A 440 5.72 6.96 6.28
N THR A 441 5.52 6.69 7.58
CA THR A 441 4.54 7.37 8.45
C THR A 441 4.81 8.88 8.61
N ILE A 442 6.07 9.27 8.80
CA ILE A 442 6.46 10.68 8.91
C ILE A 442 6.27 11.37 7.55
N GLY A 443 6.58 10.66 6.45
CA GLY A 443 6.32 11.12 5.09
C GLY A 443 4.83 11.42 4.84
N THR A 444 3.92 10.48 5.13
CA THR A 444 2.48 10.69 4.91
C THR A 444 1.89 11.82 5.76
N LEU A 445 2.33 11.94 7.02
CA LEU A 445 1.84 12.99 7.93
C LEU A 445 2.17 14.41 7.42
N ILE A 446 3.39 14.58 6.88
CA ILE A 446 3.88 15.87 6.36
C ILE A 446 3.33 16.16 4.95
N ALA A 447 3.12 15.13 4.12
CA ALA A 447 2.87 15.28 2.69
C ALA A 447 1.66 16.15 2.34
N GLY A 448 0.53 15.97 3.03
CA GLY A 448 -0.72 16.70 2.74
C GLY A 448 -0.53 18.23 2.87
N PRO A 449 -0.19 18.76 4.06
CA PRO A 449 0.10 20.18 4.26
C PRO A 449 1.28 20.69 3.42
N PHE A 450 2.33 19.88 3.22
CA PHE A 450 3.50 20.28 2.44
C PHE A 450 3.17 20.51 0.96
N LEU A 451 2.52 19.56 0.30
CA LEU A 451 2.16 19.70 -1.11
C LEU A 451 1.03 20.72 -1.32
N SER A 452 0.13 20.85 -0.34
CA SER A 452 -0.89 21.93 -0.29
C SER A 452 -0.24 23.32 -0.28
N ALA A 453 0.72 23.55 0.61
CA ALA A 453 1.46 24.82 0.68
C ALA A 453 2.27 25.11 -0.60
N LEU A 454 2.89 24.08 -1.21
CA LEU A 454 3.58 24.21 -2.49
C LEU A 454 2.62 24.52 -3.65
N PHE A 455 1.42 23.95 -3.66
CA PHE A 455 0.44 24.21 -4.71
C PHE A 455 -0.11 25.63 -4.58
N ARG A 456 -0.39 26.10 -3.36
CA ARG A 456 -0.75 27.51 -3.13
C ARG A 456 0.38 28.46 -3.55
N THR A 457 1.62 28.21 -3.14
CA THR A 457 2.77 29.04 -3.57
C THR A 457 2.95 29.03 -5.09
N GLY A 458 2.67 27.90 -5.75
CA GLY A 458 2.66 27.80 -7.22
C GLY A 458 1.49 28.52 -7.91
N MET A 459 0.40 28.80 -7.19
CA MET A 459 -0.68 29.70 -7.64
C MET A 459 -0.32 31.17 -7.37
N ASP A 460 0.21 31.48 -6.18
CA ASP A 460 0.66 32.83 -5.77
C ASP A 460 1.74 33.40 -6.74
N TRP A 461 2.52 32.53 -7.40
CA TRP A 461 3.53 32.91 -8.41
C TRP A 461 2.98 32.92 -9.85
N GLY A 462 1.70 32.64 -10.04
CA GLY A 462 0.98 32.68 -11.31
C GLY A 462 1.06 31.39 -12.15
N ASN A 463 0.10 31.24 -13.08
CA ASN A 463 -0.27 29.99 -13.77
C ASN A 463 0.88 29.14 -14.38
N ALA A 464 2.03 29.74 -14.73
CA ALA A 464 3.22 28.99 -15.15
C ALA A 464 3.71 28.02 -14.04
N TRP A 465 3.71 28.48 -12.79
CA TRP A 465 4.24 27.80 -11.60
C TRP A 465 3.26 26.82 -10.93
N LEU A 466 2.06 26.59 -11.49
CA LEU A 466 1.12 25.56 -11.01
C LEU A 466 1.75 24.17 -10.85
N GLY A 467 2.80 23.86 -11.62
CA GLY A 467 3.56 22.61 -11.54
C GLY A 467 4.54 22.51 -10.36
N MET A 468 4.67 23.55 -9.53
CA MET A 468 5.63 23.63 -8.41
C MET A 468 5.66 22.40 -7.49
N PRO A 469 4.53 21.80 -7.06
CA PRO A 469 4.58 20.57 -6.26
C PRO A 469 5.38 19.46 -6.94
N TYR A 470 5.15 19.24 -8.25
CA TYR A 470 5.81 18.19 -9.03
C TYR A 470 7.28 18.52 -9.33
N ILE A 471 7.63 19.80 -9.50
CA ILE A 471 9.03 20.23 -9.64
C ILE A 471 9.80 19.98 -8.33
N VAL A 472 9.23 20.36 -7.18
CA VAL A 472 9.86 20.12 -5.87
C VAL A 472 9.92 18.62 -5.54
N ILE A 473 8.88 17.85 -5.86
CA ILE A 473 8.91 16.38 -5.80
C ILE A 473 10.02 15.82 -6.70
N GLY A 474 10.19 16.32 -7.93
CA GLY A 474 11.30 15.97 -8.82
C GLY A 474 12.67 16.23 -8.20
N CYS A 475 12.85 17.36 -7.51
CA CYS A 475 14.07 17.65 -6.75
C CYS A 475 14.28 16.68 -5.57
N LEU A 476 13.25 16.35 -4.79
CA LEU A 476 13.35 15.38 -3.70
C LEU A 476 13.66 13.96 -4.23
N LEU A 477 13.08 13.57 -5.36
CA LEU A 477 13.37 12.32 -6.06
C LEU A 477 14.77 12.31 -6.71
N SER A 478 15.30 13.47 -7.10
CA SER A 478 16.70 13.61 -7.51
C SER A 478 17.65 13.30 -6.36
N VAL A 479 17.34 13.71 -5.13
CA VAL A 479 18.11 13.36 -3.92
C VAL A 479 18.00 11.86 -3.61
N VAL A 480 16.83 11.25 -3.79
CA VAL A 480 16.67 9.78 -3.72
C VAL A 480 17.54 9.09 -4.77
N THR A 481 17.52 9.54 -6.02
CA THR A 481 18.34 8.97 -7.09
C THR A 481 19.83 9.10 -6.77
N ALA A 482 20.29 10.29 -6.37
CA ALA A 482 21.69 10.53 -6.00
C ALA A 482 22.14 9.63 -4.83
N THR A 483 21.32 9.45 -3.78
CA THR A 483 21.66 8.59 -2.65
C THR A 483 21.71 7.10 -3.04
N VAL A 484 20.75 6.59 -3.83
CA VAL A 484 20.74 5.19 -4.30
C VAL A 484 21.86 4.89 -5.31
N PHE A 485 22.33 5.89 -6.06
CA PHE A 485 23.55 5.79 -6.86
C PHE A 485 24.83 5.85 -6.02
N SER A 486 24.86 6.67 -4.95
CA SER A 486 26.00 6.74 -4.02
C SER A 486 26.23 5.46 -3.22
N ALA A 487 25.17 4.69 -2.97
CA ALA A 487 25.22 3.39 -2.30
C ALA A 487 25.95 2.35 -3.19
N ARG A 488 27.27 2.27 -3.06
CA ARG A 488 28.13 1.36 -3.84
C ARG A 488 27.92 -0.10 -3.42
N TRP A 489 27.76 -0.97 -4.41
CA TRP A 489 27.55 -2.40 -4.21
C TRP A 489 28.70 -3.07 -3.43
N SER A 490 29.95 -2.67 -3.69
CA SER A 490 31.15 -3.11 -2.95
C SER A 490 31.03 -2.94 -1.42
N ASN A 491 30.52 -1.79 -0.98
CA ASN A 491 30.43 -1.45 0.44
C ASN A 491 29.30 -2.26 1.10
N LEU A 492 28.17 -2.41 0.40
CA LEU A 492 27.04 -3.22 0.86
C LEU A 492 27.38 -4.72 0.90
N GLN A 493 28.22 -5.22 0.00
CA GLN A 493 28.79 -6.57 0.09
C GLN A 493 29.70 -6.71 1.32
N GLN A 494 30.58 -5.75 1.58
CA GLN A 494 31.45 -5.80 2.77
C GLN A 494 30.63 -5.86 4.07
N ILE A 495 29.55 -5.08 4.18
CA ILE A 495 28.65 -5.07 5.34
C ILE A 495 27.93 -6.41 5.50
N ARG A 496 27.40 -6.99 4.40
CA ARG A 496 26.77 -8.31 4.40
C ARG A 496 27.77 -9.39 4.85
N ASN A 497 28.98 -9.37 4.29
CA ASN A 497 30.02 -10.33 4.62
C ASN A 497 30.45 -10.22 6.09
N SER A 498 30.50 -9.02 6.69
CA SER A 498 30.75 -8.90 8.14
C SER A 498 29.64 -9.55 8.98
N SER A 499 28.36 -9.35 8.65
CA SER A 499 27.28 -10.04 9.38
C SER A 499 27.29 -11.57 9.20
N GLU A 500 27.73 -12.07 8.03
CA GLU A 500 27.91 -13.52 7.81
C GLU A 500 29.12 -14.09 8.58
N ILE A 501 30.12 -13.27 8.90
CA ILE A 501 31.26 -13.63 9.74
C ILE A 501 30.88 -13.58 11.23
N ASP A 502 30.19 -12.54 11.68
CA ASP A 502 29.69 -12.41 13.06
C ASP A 502 28.82 -13.64 13.42
N GLN A 503 27.87 -13.97 12.54
CA GLN A 503 27.00 -15.16 12.62
C GLN A 503 27.77 -16.49 12.71
N GLN A 504 28.99 -16.55 12.15
CA GLN A 504 29.85 -17.75 12.17
C GLN A 504 30.84 -17.76 13.34
N SER A 505 30.78 -16.76 14.23
CA SER A 505 31.56 -16.69 15.48
C SER A 505 30.72 -16.86 16.75
N ASP A 506 29.39 -16.68 16.65
CA ASP A 506 28.41 -16.94 17.73
C ASP A 506 27.87 -18.39 17.75
N CYS A 507 28.48 -19.31 16.99
CA CYS A 507 28.13 -20.74 16.88
C CYS A 507 29.32 -21.67 17.19
#